data_AF-A0A1M7BM47-F1
#
_entry.id   AF-A0A1M7BM47-F1
#
_cell.length_a   1.000
_cell.length_b   1.000
_cell.length_c   1.000
_cell.angle_alpha   90.00
_cell.angle_beta   90.00
_cell.angle_gamma   90.00
#
_symmetry.space_group_name_H-M   'P 1'
#
loop_
_entity.id
_entity.type
_entity.pdbx_description
1 polymer ?
#
loop_
_entity_poly.entity_id
_entity_poly.type
_entity_poly.pdbx_seq_one_letter_code
_entity_poly.pdbx_strand_id
1 'polypeptide(L)'
;MSKIDEFEQKIIKHGMTDEDFLEYGKLLKRVRGNLLKRQHCYTTAIQFSDEYAEQAVKLIQYGLENFEDGWFSTYTSYLYIGHIYEKARNYRKAYESYLLAKDALELNREEYVNELSKDLLWVKLHIDSFCYSAELEDYYSCYLATDEFSRAFVNSEFRLAVANIIISLHHGRTDEAKRSLAIAKEICEPHYRGKLHSILAKHKYYESLNATPESITFVKSIQI
;
A
#
# COMPACT_ATOMS: atom_id res chain seq x y z
N MET A 1 -11.94 -23.81 -12.67
CA MET A 1 -11.05 -22.70 -13.05
C MET A 1 -11.49 -22.24 -14.42
N SER A 2 -11.77 -20.95 -14.59
CA SER A 2 -12.22 -20.40 -15.86
C SER A 2 -11.05 -20.28 -16.85
N LYS A 3 -11.34 -20.12 -18.15
CA LYS A 3 -10.29 -19.89 -19.17
C LYS A 3 -9.49 -18.61 -18.92
N ILE A 4 -10.10 -17.58 -18.31
CA ILE A 4 -9.37 -16.36 -17.97
C ILE A 4 -8.49 -16.60 -16.74
N ASP A 5 -8.96 -17.35 -15.74
CA ASP A 5 -8.16 -17.68 -14.54
C ASP A 5 -6.88 -18.46 -14.92
N GLU A 6 -6.99 -19.45 -15.81
CA GLU A 6 -5.84 -20.23 -16.30
C GLU A 6 -4.82 -19.36 -17.03
N PHE A 7 -5.31 -18.38 -17.80
CA PHE A 7 -4.48 -17.44 -18.51
C PHE A 7 -3.79 -16.45 -17.57
N GLU A 8 -4.52 -15.94 -16.57
CA GLU A 8 -3.99 -15.03 -15.54
C GLU A 8 -2.84 -15.70 -14.78
N GLN A 9 -3.00 -16.96 -14.36
CA GLN A 9 -1.95 -17.71 -13.67
C GLN A 9 -0.70 -17.90 -14.54
N LYS A 10 -0.84 -18.07 -15.86
CA LYS A 10 0.29 -18.13 -16.79
C LYS A 10 1.06 -16.81 -16.80
N ILE A 11 0.39 -15.68 -17.00
CA ILE A 11 1.06 -14.37 -17.14
C ILE A 11 1.63 -13.88 -15.81
N ILE A 12 0.98 -14.20 -14.67
CA ILE A 12 1.49 -13.89 -13.33
C ILE A 12 2.85 -14.57 -13.13
N LYS A 13 2.97 -15.84 -13.56
CA LYS A 13 4.17 -16.66 -13.32
C LYS A 13 5.33 -16.35 -14.27
N HIS A 14 5.03 -16.01 -15.52
CA HIS A 14 6.03 -15.94 -16.60
C HIS A 14 6.23 -14.52 -17.16
N GLY A 15 5.53 -13.54 -16.61
CA GLY A 15 5.38 -12.23 -17.23
C GLY A 15 4.43 -12.29 -18.43
N MET A 16 4.20 -11.12 -19.01
CA MET A 16 3.24 -10.89 -20.08
C MET A 16 3.95 -10.33 -21.31
N THR A 17 3.84 -11.04 -22.43
CA THR A 17 4.24 -10.52 -23.74
C THR A 17 3.15 -9.62 -24.34
N ASP A 18 3.46 -8.89 -25.42
CA ASP A 18 2.45 -8.10 -26.12
C ASP A 18 1.35 -8.97 -26.75
N GLU A 19 1.67 -10.20 -27.17
CA GLU A 19 0.66 -11.17 -27.64
C GLU A 19 -0.25 -11.62 -26.51
N ASP A 20 0.31 -11.90 -25.33
CA ASP A 20 -0.47 -12.25 -24.14
C ASP A 20 -1.39 -11.09 -23.74
N PHE A 21 -0.92 -9.85 -23.80
CA PHE A 21 -1.73 -8.66 -23.50
C PHE A 21 -2.94 -8.53 -24.44
N LEU A 22 -2.75 -8.75 -25.74
CA LEU A 22 -3.83 -8.74 -26.72
C LEU A 22 -4.84 -9.87 -26.48
N GLU A 23 -4.37 -11.07 -26.12
CA GLU A 23 -5.25 -12.19 -25.81
C GLU A 23 -6.06 -11.95 -24.53
N TYR A 24 -5.43 -11.37 -23.50
CA TYR A 24 -6.10 -10.99 -22.27
C TYR A 24 -7.28 -10.05 -22.52
N GLY A 25 -7.08 -9.03 -23.37
CA GLY A 25 -8.17 -8.13 -23.79
C GLY A 25 -9.34 -8.85 -24.46
N LYS A 26 -9.09 -9.91 -25.25
CA LYS A 26 -10.16 -10.74 -25.84
C LYS A 26 -10.90 -11.57 -24.79
N LEU A 27 -10.17 -12.12 -23.82
CA LEU A 27 -10.77 -12.87 -22.71
C LEU A 27 -11.66 -11.98 -21.85
N LEU A 28 -11.21 -10.76 -21.53
CA LEU A 28 -11.98 -9.78 -20.77
C LEU A 28 -13.30 -9.38 -21.44
N LYS A 29 -13.38 -9.37 -22.78
CA LYS A 29 -14.66 -9.12 -23.49
C LYS A 29 -15.75 -10.15 -23.16
N ARG A 30 -15.38 -11.34 -22.68
CA ARG A 30 -16.33 -12.40 -22.27
C ARG A 30 -16.79 -12.25 -20.82
N VAL A 31 -16.08 -11.46 -20.00
CA VAL A 31 -16.48 -11.11 -18.64
C VAL A 31 -17.63 -10.10 -18.69
N ARG A 32 -18.67 -10.30 -17.87
CA ARG A 32 -19.86 -9.44 -17.86
C ARG A 32 -19.65 -8.26 -16.89
N GLY A 33 -19.92 -7.05 -17.37
CA GLY A 33 -19.83 -5.82 -16.56
C GLY A 33 -18.43 -5.23 -16.50
N ASN A 34 -18.35 -3.90 -16.54
CA ASN A 34 -17.07 -3.18 -16.53
C ASN A 34 -16.35 -3.29 -15.19
N LEU A 35 -17.10 -3.26 -14.08
CA LEU A 35 -16.57 -3.51 -12.73
C LEU A 35 -15.77 -4.81 -12.65
N LEU A 36 -16.37 -5.92 -13.10
CA LEU A 36 -15.71 -7.24 -13.04
C LEU A 36 -14.48 -7.29 -13.96
N LYS A 37 -14.54 -6.65 -15.13
CA LYS A 37 -13.36 -6.55 -16.02
C LYS A 37 -12.21 -5.78 -15.38
N ARG A 38 -12.50 -4.63 -14.75
CA ARG A 38 -11.50 -3.88 -13.99
C ARG A 38 -10.97 -4.69 -12.80
N GLN A 39 -11.84 -5.43 -12.12
CA GLN A 39 -11.44 -6.33 -11.05
C GLN A 39 -10.45 -7.38 -11.51
N HIS A 40 -10.70 -8.05 -12.64
CA HIS A 40 -9.73 -8.96 -13.24
C HIS A 40 -8.39 -8.26 -13.50
N CYS A 41 -8.38 -7.03 -14.04
CA CYS A 41 -7.14 -6.28 -14.24
C CYS A 41 -6.33 -6.07 -12.95
N TYR A 42 -6.92 -5.48 -11.89
CA TYR A 42 -6.14 -5.14 -10.67
C TYR A 42 -5.87 -6.36 -9.77
N THR A 43 -6.76 -7.34 -9.70
CA THR A 43 -6.53 -8.56 -8.90
C THR A 43 -5.50 -9.48 -9.54
N THR A 44 -5.40 -9.51 -10.86
CA THR A 44 -4.33 -10.21 -11.57
C THR A 44 -3.00 -9.47 -11.42
N ALA A 45 -3.00 -8.16 -11.66
CA ALA A 45 -1.79 -7.34 -11.64
C ALA A 45 -1.05 -7.38 -10.29
N ILE A 46 -1.75 -7.33 -9.15
CA ILE A 46 -1.09 -7.32 -7.83
C ILE A 46 -0.30 -8.59 -7.51
N GLN A 47 -0.63 -9.69 -8.19
CA GLN A 47 0.00 -10.98 -7.98
C GLN A 47 1.34 -11.11 -8.70
N PHE A 48 1.63 -10.22 -9.66
CA PHE A 48 2.91 -10.21 -10.38
C PHE A 48 4.08 -10.00 -9.40
N SER A 49 5.24 -10.59 -9.72
CA SER A 49 6.50 -10.24 -9.06
C SER A 49 6.85 -8.77 -9.34
N ASP A 50 7.68 -8.21 -8.46
CA ASP A 50 8.18 -6.83 -8.57
C ASP A 50 8.97 -6.58 -9.87
N GLU A 51 9.67 -7.60 -10.39
CA GLU A 51 10.35 -7.55 -11.70
C GLU A 51 9.41 -7.22 -12.88
N TYR A 52 8.12 -7.52 -12.75
CA TYR A 52 7.10 -7.28 -13.77
C TYR A 52 6.16 -6.13 -13.43
N ALA A 53 6.55 -5.22 -12.52
CA ALA A 53 5.71 -4.11 -12.06
C ALA A 53 5.11 -3.27 -13.21
N GLU A 54 5.90 -2.91 -14.23
CA GLU A 54 5.40 -2.11 -15.35
C GLU A 54 4.36 -2.88 -16.19
N GLN A 55 4.51 -4.20 -16.33
CA GLN A 55 3.53 -5.04 -17.03
C GLN A 55 2.23 -5.15 -16.24
N ALA A 56 2.33 -5.31 -14.91
CA ALA A 56 1.20 -5.32 -14.01
C ALA A 56 0.43 -3.98 -14.04
N VAL A 57 1.14 -2.85 -14.04
CA VAL A 57 0.52 -1.53 -14.16
C VAL A 57 -0.16 -1.34 -15.52
N LYS A 58 0.47 -1.80 -16.62
CA LYS A 58 -0.13 -1.80 -17.96
C LYS A 58 -1.49 -2.52 -18.00
N LEU A 59 -1.65 -3.61 -17.25
CA LEU A 59 -2.94 -4.32 -17.13
C LEU A 59 -4.03 -3.48 -16.46
N ILE A 60 -3.68 -2.76 -15.38
CA ILE A 60 -4.64 -1.90 -14.68
C ILE A 60 -5.00 -0.68 -15.53
N GLN A 61 -4.01 -0.04 -16.16
CA GLN A 61 -4.22 1.09 -17.07
C GLN A 61 -5.13 0.71 -18.23
N TYR A 62 -4.93 -0.48 -18.83
CA TYR A 62 -5.85 -1.00 -19.85
C TYR A 62 -7.29 -1.06 -19.34
N GLY A 63 -7.50 -1.54 -18.11
CA GLY A 63 -8.82 -1.60 -17.50
C GLY A 63 -9.45 -0.21 -17.24
N LEU A 64 -8.64 0.76 -16.82
CA LEU A 64 -9.05 2.14 -16.63
C LEU A 64 -9.51 2.77 -17.95
N GLU A 65 -8.72 2.60 -19.02
CA GLU A 65 -8.95 3.20 -20.35
C GLU A 65 -10.13 2.57 -21.11
N ASN A 66 -10.36 1.27 -20.95
CA ASN A 66 -11.30 0.53 -21.80
C ASN A 66 -12.64 0.20 -21.13
N PHE A 67 -12.72 0.24 -19.80
CA PHE A 67 -13.90 -0.21 -19.06
C PHE A 67 -14.35 0.83 -18.05
N GLU A 68 -14.92 1.94 -18.51
CA GLU A 68 -15.44 2.99 -17.63
C GLU A 68 -16.39 2.44 -16.56
N ASP A 69 -16.18 2.87 -15.31
CA ASP A 69 -16.95 2.48 -14.14
C ASP A 69 -16.82 3.56 -13.04
N GLY A 70 -17.62 3.45 -11.98
CA GLY A 70 -17.72 4.46 -10.92
C GLY A 70 -16.45 4.68 -10.09
N TRP A 71 -16.49 5.72 -9.25
CA TRP A 71 -15.39 6.19 -8.41
C TRP A 71 -14.65 5.08 -7.68
N PHE A 72 -15.37 4.09 -7.12
CA PHE A 72 -14.79 3.02 -6.32
C PHE A 72 -13.84 2.14 -7.14
N SER A 73 -14.22 1.79 -8.37
CA SER A 73 -13.36 0.99 -9.23
C SER A 73 -12.16 1.79 -9.73
N THR A 74 -12.30 3.10 -9.93
CA THR A 74 -11.21 4.00 -10.31
C THR A 74 -10.22 4.17 -9.15
N TYR A 75 -10.71 4.48 -7.95
CA TYR A 75 -9.95 4.51 -6.70
C TYR A 75 -9.16 3.21 -6.49
N THR A 76 -9.86 2.07 -6.57
CA THR A 76 -9.23 0.75 -6.37
C THR A 76 -8.14 0.50 -7.40
N SER A 77 -8.36 0.87 -8.66
CA SER A 77 -7.34 0.70 -9.71
C SER A 77 -6.06 1.48 -9.38
N TYR A 78 -6.16 2.76 -9.02
CA TYR A 78 -5.00 3.56 -8.65
C TYR A 78 -4.35 3.12 -7.33
N LEU A 79 -5.13 2.69 -6.35
CA LEU A 79 -4.63 2.11 -5.10
C LEU A 79 -3.73 0.90 -5.41
N TYR A 80 -4.20 -0.01 -6.27
CA TYR A 80 -3.44 -1.20 -6.65
C TYR A 80 -2.20 -0.89 -7.49
N ILE A 81 -2.23 0.13 -8.37
CA ILE A 81 -1.02 0.63 -9.04
C ILE A 81 -0.01 1.13 -7.98
N GLY A 82 -0.48 1.86 -6.98
CA GLY A 82 0.36 2.33 -5.87
C GLY A 82 1.03 1.18 -5.11
N HIS A 83 0.25 0.13 -4.75
CA HIS A 83 0.78 -1.05 -4.09
C HIS A 83 1.81 -1.81 -4.94
N ILE A 84 1.62 -1.90 -6.26
CA ILE A 84 2.58 -2.53 -7.17
C ILE A 84 3.91 -1.77 -7.15
N TYR A 85 3.86 -0.44 -7.25
CA TYR A 85 5.08 0.37 -7.19
C TYR A 85 5.73 0.38 -5.82
N GLU A 86 4.96 0.33 -4.73
CA GLU A 86 5.48 0.19 -3.37
C GLU A 86 6.23 -1.13 -3.21
N LYS A 87 5.66 -2.25 -3.69
CA LYS A 87 6.30 -3.57 -3.71
C LYS A 87 7.62 -3.55 -4.50
N ALA A 88 7.65 -2.83 -5.62
CA ALA A 88 8.84 -2.61 -6.44
C ALA A 88 9.78 -1.51 -5.90
N ARG A 89 9.50 -0.95 -4.70
CA ARG A 89 10.26 0.13 -4.05
C ARG A 89 10.40 1.41 -4.89
N ASN A 90 9.50 1.63 -5.84
CA ASN A 90 9.39 2.88 -6.57
C ASN A 90 8.42 3.82 -5.84
N TYR A 91 8.87 4.35 -4.69
CA TYR A 91 8.02 5.14 -3.80
C TYR A 91 7.46 6.40 -4.46
N ARG A 92 8.18 7.00 -5.42
CA ARG A 92 7.69 8.19 -6.15
C ARG A 92 6.46 7.85 -7.00
N LYS A 93 6.56 6.82 -7.85
CA LYS A 93 5.41 6.39 -8.66
C LYS A 93 4.26 5.85 -7.79
N ALA A 94 4.58 5.19 -6.67
CA ALA A 94 3.57 4.74 -5.71
C ALA A 94 2.79 5.92 -5.14
N TYR A 95 3.50 6.97 -4.70
CA TYR A 95 2.90 8.20 -4.19
C TYR A 95 2.03 8.92 -5.22
N GLU A 96 2.52 9.10 -6.44
CA GLU A 96 1.73 9.68 -7.55
C GLU A 96 0.43 8.88 -7.79
N SER A 97 0.51 7.56 -7.71
CA SER A 97 -0.66 6.68 -7.88
C SER A 97 -1.63 6.77 -6.71
N TYR A 98 -1.15 6.83 -5.47
CA TYR A 98 -1.99 7.05 -4.31
C TYR A 98 -2.65 8.44 -4.31
N LEU A 99 -2.00 9.47 -4.86
CA LEU A 99 -2.65 10.78 -5.06
C LEU A 99 -3.78 10.69 -6.09
N LEU A 100 -3.59 9.98 -7.20
CA LEU A 100 -4.68 9.71 -8.15
C LEU A 100 -5.82 8.90 -7.53
N ALA A 101 -5.51 7.95 -6.65
CA ALA A 101 -6.52 7.24 -5.88
C ALA A 101 -7.29 8.21 -4.98
N LYS A 102 -6.59 9.08 -4.24
CA LYS A 102 -7.20 10.11 -3.40
C LYS A 102 -8.08 11.06 -4.21
N ASP A 103 -7.67 11.47 -5.40
CA ASP A 103 -8.45 12.36 -6.26
C ASP A 103 -9.71 11.67 -6.81
N ALA A 104 -9.67 10.35 -7.01
CA ALA A 104 -10.84 9.56 -7.36
C ALA A 104 -11.83 9.42 -6.19
N LEU A 105 -11.41 9.68 -4.96
CA LEU A 105 -12.33 9.81 -3.81
C LEU A 105 -12.99 11.19 -3.90
N GLU A 106 -14.22 11.21 -4.41
CA GLU A 106 -15.09 12.39 -4.41
C GLU A 106 -15.42 12.86 -2.97
N LEU A 107 -16.16 13.97 -2.83
CA LEU A 107 -16.57 14.52 -1.53
C LEU A 107 -17.31 13.48 -0.65
N ASN A 108 -17.17 13.62 0.68
CA ASN A 108 -17.81 12.79 1.72
C ASN A 108 -17.31 11.33 1.79
N ARG A 109 -16.03 11.09 1.50
CA ARG A 109 -15.39 9.76 1.57
C ARG A 109 -14.22 9.71 2.57
N GLU A 110 -14.35 10.44 3.68
CA GLU A 110 -13.30 10.59 4.70
C GLU A 110 -12.74 9.27 5.20
N GLU A 111 -13.59 8.25 5.37
CA GLU A 111 -13.17 6.92 5.83
C GLU A 111 -12.15 6.27 4.87
N TYR A 112 -12.36 6.40 3.55
CA TYR A 112 -11.42 5.92 2.53
C TYR A 112 -10.15 6.77 2.46
N VAL A 113 -10.25 8.07 2.70
CA VAL A 113 -9.09 8.97 2.75
C VAL A 113 -8.20 8.62 3.95
N ASN A 114 -8.80 8.37 5.12
CA ASN A 114 -8.09 7.97 6.33
C ASN A 114 -7.39 6.62 6.14
N GLU A 115 -8.07 5.65 5.51
CA GLU A 115 -7.46 4.36 5.19
C GLU A 115 -6.32 4.49 4.18
N LEU A 116 -6.47 5.29 3.13
CA LEU A 116 -5.40 5.54 2.15
C LEU A 116 -4.20 6.29 2.76
N SER A 117 -4.43 7.08 3.81
CA SER A 117 -3.39 7.89 4.44
C SER A 117 -2.28 7.04 5.06
N LYS A 118 -2.53 5.78 5.41
CA LYS A 118 -1.47 4.86 5.86
C LYS A 118 -0.43 4.57 4.77
N ASP A 119 -0.87 4.53 3.52
CA ASP A 119 -0.04 4.22 2.36
C ASP A 119 0.68 5.49 1.89
N LEU A 120 -0.05 6.61 1.83
CA LEU A 120 0.53 7.94 1.56
C LEU A 120 1.61 8.31 2.60
N LEU A 121 1.34 8.11 3.89
CA LEU A 121 2.31 8.33 4.96
C LEU A 121 3.58 7.52 4.72
N TRP A 122 3.42 6.23 4.43
CA TRP A 122 4.56 5.33 4.29
C TRP A 122 5.46 5.69 3.12
N VAL A 123 4.88 5.92 1.93
CA VAL A 123 5.69 6.32 0.77
C VAL A 123 6.28 7.72 0.95
N LYS A 124 5.60 8.62 1.67
CA LYS A 124 6.09 9.97 1.94
C LYS A 124 7.32 9.95 2.85
N LEU A 125 7.34 9.08 3.88
CA LEU A 125 8.54 8.83 4.68
C LEU A 125 9.74 8.44 3.81
N HIS A 126 9.54 7.57 2.82
CA HIS A 126 10.60 7.16 1.92
C HIS A 126 11.05 8.25 0.96
N ILE A 127 10.11 8.97 0.36
CA ILE A 127 10.40 10.08 -0.59
C ILE A 127 11.19 11.17 0.10
N ASP A 128 10.79 11.53 1.32
CA ASP A 128 11.42 12.61 2.08
C ASP A 128 12.68 12.12 2.84
N SER A 129 13.15 10.89 2.59
CA SER A 129 14.32 10.31 3.25
C SER A 129 14.22 10.38 4.78
N PHE A 130 13.03 10.10 5.32
CA PHE A 130 12.70 10.17 6.75
C PHE A 130 12.90 11.56 7.37
N CYS A 131 12.74 12.62 6.57
CA CYS A 131 12.67 14.00 7.04
C CYS A 131 11.21 14.45 7.21
N TYR A 132 11.02 15.50 8.00
CA TYR A 132 9.71 16.11 8.19
C TYR A 132 9.23 16.83 6.92
N SER A 133 7.93 16.72 6.65
CA SER A 133 7.17 17.57 5.74
C SER A 133 5.76 17.80 6.30
N ALA A 134 5.10 18.89 5.89
CA ALA A 134 3.74 19.18 6.34
C ALA A 134 2.76 18.10 5.88
N GLU A 135 2.91 17.62 4.64
CA GLU A 135 2.06 16.56 4.10
C GLU A 135 2.20 15.25 4.87
N LEU A 136 3.41 14.94 5.39
CA LEU A 136 3.62 13.79 6.26
C LEU A 136 2.77 13.89 7.54
N GLU A 137 2.75 15.06 8.18
CA GLU A 137 1.97 15.28 9.41
C GLU A 137 0.45 15.28 9.14
N ASP A 138 0.02 15.76 7.97
CA ASP A 138 -1.37 15.67 7.53
C ASP A 138 -1.80 14.20 7.36
N TYR A 139 -1.02 13.39 6.63
CA TYR A 139 -1.30 11.96 6.46
C TYR A 139 -1.27 11.20 7.79
N TYR A 140 -0.35 11.56 8.69
CA TYR A 140 -0.28 10.98 10.03
C TYR A 140 -1.57 11.26 10.81
N SER A 141 -2.06 12.50 10.76
CA SER A 141 -3.29 12.92 11.43
C SER A 141 -4.53 12.20 10.88
N CYS A 142 -4.66 12.08 9.55
CA CYS A 142 -5.73 11.30 8.92
C CYS A 142 -5.64 9.82 9.28
N TYR A 143 -4.44 9.25 9.32
CA TYR A 143 -4.26 7.85 9.69
C TYR A 143 -4.61 7.59 11.15
N LEU A 144 -4.32 8.52 12.07
CA LEU A 144 -4.76 8.45 13.47
C LEU A 144 -6.29 8.52 13.64
N ALA A 145 -7.02 9.06 12.66
CA ALA A 145 -8.49 9.14 12.68
C ALA A 145 -9.19 7.85 12.23
N THR A 146 -8.45 6.82 11.82
CA THR A 146 -9.01 5.47 11.53
C THR A 146 -9.56 4.80 12.81
N ASP A 147 -10.00 3.55 12.75
CA ASP A 147 -10.37 2.81 13.96
C ASP A 147 -9.14 2.25 14.70
N GLU A 148 -9.30 1.99 16.01
CA GLU A 148 -8.21 1.47 16.86
C GLU A 148 -7.75 0.07 16.41
N PHE A 149 -8.66 -0.75 15.90
CA PHE A 149 -8.35 -2.11 15.47
C PHE A 149 -7.43 -2.11 14.25
N SER A 150 -7.72 -1.27 13.24
CA SER A 150 -6.87 -1.09 12.05
C SER A 150 -5.46 -0.57 12.39
N ARG A 151 -5.34 0.26 13.43
CA ARG A 151 -4.03 0.73 13.92
C ARG A 151 -3.27 -0.27 14.77
N ALA A 152 -3.92 -1.29 15.31
CA ALA A 152 -3.31 -2.28 16.20
C ALA A 152 -2.54 -3.40 15.46
N PHE A 153 -2.56 -3.41 14.12
CA PHE A 153 -1.70 -4.29 13.32
C PHE A 153 -0.24 -3.86 13.41
N VAL A 154 0.68 -4.82 13.43
CA VAL A 154 2.13 -4.62 13.61
C VAL A 154 2.70 -3.61 12.61
N ASN A 155 2.30 -3.69 11.34
CA ASN A 155 2.74 -2.75 10.31
C ASN A 155 2.21 -1.34 10.58
N SER A 156 0.96 -1.21 11.01
CA SER A 156 0.36 0.08 11.36
C SER A 156 1.08 0.73 12.53
N GLU A 157 1.31 -0.02 13.60
CA GLU A 157 2.03 0.44 14.79
C GLU A 157 3.44 0.91 14.44
N PHE A 158 4.16 0.14 13.63
CA PHE A 158 5.51 0.49 13.20
C PHE A 158 5.54 1.76 12.36
N ARG A 159 4.68 1.87 11.35
CA ARG A 159 4.59 3.04 10.46
C ARG A 159 4.27 4.32 11.25
N LEU A 160 3.32 4.24 12.18
CA LEU A 160 2.95 5.36 13.06
C LEU A 160 4.09 5.74 13.99
N ALA A 161 4.78 4.77 14.60
CA ALA A 161 5.92 5.04 15.48
C ALA A 161 7.05 5.75 14.72
N VAL A 162 7.39 5.29 13.50
CA VAL A 162 8.42 5.92 12.66
C VAL A 162 8.05 7.37 12.30
N ALA A 163 6.81 7.61 11.88
CA ALA A 163 6.33 8.96 11.59
C ALA A 163 6.35 9.85 12.83
N ASN A 164 5.90 9.35 13.98
CA ASN A 164 5.83 10.14 15.21
C ASN A 164 7.20 10.54 15.74
N ILE A 165 8.25 9.74 15.50
CA ILE A 165 9.64 10.14 15.81
C ILE A 165 9.98 11.44 15.06
N ILE A 166 9.74 11.47 13.76
CA ILE A 166 10.11 12.59 12.88
C ILE A 166 9.29 13.84 13.24
N ILE A 167 7.97 13.69 13.37
CA ILE A 167 7.06 14.79 13.71
C ILE A 167 7.38 15.35 15.10
N SER A 168 7.58 14.48 16.09
CA SER A 168 7.90 14.92 17.45
C SER A 168 9.23 15.67 17.51
N LEU A 169 10.26 15.20 16.79
CA LEU A 169 11.54 15.91 16.72
C LEU A 169 11.41 17.28 16.06
N HIS A 170 10.63 17.40 14.97
CA HIS A 170 10.36 18.67 14.32
C HIS A 170 9.78 19.71 15.29
N HIS A 171 8.85 19.26 16.15
CA HIS A 171 8.19 20.11 17.15
C HIS A 171 8.96 20.23 18.48
N GLY A 172 10.19 19.72 18.57
CA GLY A 172 11.01 19.76 19.80
C GLY A 172 10.52 18.85 20.94
N ARG A 173 9.58 17.94 20.68
CA ARG A 173 8.99 16.99 21.65
C ARG A 173 9.89 15.77 21.85
N THR A 174 11.09 15.99 22.37
CA THR A 174 12.16 14.98 22.48
C THR A 174 11.73 13.73 23.25
N ASP A 175 11.00 13.87 24.36
CA ASP A 175 10.55 12.71 25.15
C ASP A 175 9.54 11.83 24.41
N GLU A 176 8.70 12.44 23.57
CA GLU A 176 7.75 11.72 22.74
C GLU A 176 8.45 10.97 21.60
N ALA A 177 9.45 11.61 20.99
CA ALA A 177 10.29 10.96 20.00
C ALA A 177 11.05 9.76 20.59
N LYS A 178 11.58 9.88 21.82
CA LYS A 178 12.24 8.77 22.53
C LYS A 178 11.31 7.59 22.79
N ARG A 179 10.08 7.85 23.24
CA ARG A 179 9.07 6.79 23.43
C ARG A 179 8.73 6.10 22.11
N SER A 180 8.52 6.88 21.05
CA SER A 180 8.20 6.36 19.72
C SER A 180 9.35 5.53 19.14
N LEU A 181 10.60 5.97 19.37
CA LEU A 181 11.80 5.21 18.99
C LEU A 181 11.92 3.88 19.76
N ALA A 182 11.60 3.87 21.06
CA ALA A 182 11.58 2.63 21.84
C ALA A 182 10.56 1.64 21.30
N ILE A 183 9.34 2.11 20.96
CA ILE A 183 8.29 1.28 20.34
C ILE A 183 8.77 0.72 18.99
N ALA A 184 9.31 1.57 18.11
CA ALA A 184 9.80 1.12 16.81
C ALA A 184 10.91 0.07 16.92
N LYS A 185 11.83 0.22 17.89
CA LYS A 185 12.88 -0.76 18.18
C LYS A 185 12.31 -2.08 18.70
N GLU A 186 11.39 -2.03 19.65
CA GLU A 186 10.72 -3.20 20.20
C GLU A 186 10.00 -4.02 19.11
N ILE A 187 9.28 -3.34 18.21
CA ILE A 187 8.59 -4.00 17.09
C ILE A 187 9.57 -4.72 16.15
N CYS A 188 10.80 -4.20 16.00
CA CYS A 188 11.84 -4.80 15.18
C CYS A 188 12.54 -6.00 15.81
N GLU A 189 12.30 -6.30 17.09
CA GLU A 189 12.95 -7.41 17.77
C GLU A 189 12.50 -8.78 17.23
N PRO A 190 13.40 -9.77 17.18
CA PRO A 190 13.02 -11.13 16.84
C PRO A 190 11.90 -11.63 17.77
N HIS A 191 10.85 -12.20 17.19
CA HIS A 191 9.70 -12.75 17.91
C HIS A 191 8.78 -11.74 18.60
N TYR A 192 8.85 -10.45 18.26
CA TYR A 192 7.84 -9.48 18.67
C TYR A 192 6.43 -10.00 18.34
N ARG A 193 5.52 -9.89 19.30
CA ARG A 193 4.11 -10.27 19.16
C ARG A 193 3.28 -9.00 19.24
N GLY A 194 2.66 -8.62 18.13
CA GLY A 194 1.77 -7.47 18.06
C GLY A 194 0.56 -7.59 19.00
N LYS A 195 -0.11 -6.47 19.23
CA LYS A 195 -1.28 -6.38 20.12
C LYS A 195 -2.40 -7.35 19.76
N LEU A 196 -2.55 -7.64 18.46
CA LEU A 196 -3.59 -8.52 17.94
C LEU A 196 -3.19 -10.00 17.88
N HIS A 197 -1.97 -10.38 18.28
CA HIS A 197 -1.42 -11.73 18.11
C HIS A 197 -2.37 -12.84 18.58
N SER A 198 -2.89 -12.73 19.80
CA SER A 198 -3.78 -13.74 20.40
C SER A 198 -5.10 -13.91 19.64
N ILE A 199 -5.62 -12.84 19.03
CA ILE A 199 -6.85 -12.87 18.25
C ILE A 199 -6.56 -13.48 16.88
N LEU A 200 -5.53 -13.00 16.19
CA LEU A 200 -5.18 -13.43 14.84
C LEU A 200 -4.73 -14.90 14.79
N ALA A 201 -3.98 -15.36 15.79
CA ALA A 201 -3.55 -16.76 15.89
C ALA A 201 -4.73 -17.74 15.97
N LYS A 202 -5.85 -17.36 16.62
CA LYS A 202 -7.08 -18.19 16.64
C LYS A 202 -7.66 -18.40 15.24
N HIS A 203 -7.46 -17.45 14.35
CA HIS A 203 -7.88 -17.49 12.94
C HIS A 203 -6.77 -17.97 12.00
N LYS A 204 -5.67 -18.52 12.54
CA LYS A 204 -4.49 -18.98 11.77
C LYS A 204 -3.86 -17.88 10.91
N TYR A 205 -4.02 -16.62 11.32
CA TYR A 205 -3.37 -15.48 10.70
C TYR A 205 -2.16 -15.08 11.54
N TYR A 206 -1.03 -14.88 10.88
CA TYR A 206 0.23 -14.47 11.51
C TYR A 206 0.74 -13.22 10.82
N GLU A 207 0.93 -12.16 11.59
CA GLU A 207 1.45 -10.91 11.08
C GLU A 207 2.94 -11.03 10.76
N SER A 208 3.34 -10.41 9.66
CA SER A 208 4.74 -10.13 9.35
C SER A 208 4.97 -8.63 9.34
N LEU A 209 6.03 -8.20 10.03
CA LEU A 209 6.52 -6.85 9.89
C LEU A 209 7.15 -6.67 8.51
N ASN A 210 6.60 -5.76 7.72
CA ASN A 210 7.05 -5.40 6.38
C ASN A 210 7.98 -4.17 6.45
N ALA A 211 8.95 -4.19 7.37
CA ALA A 211 9.92 -3.11 7.50
C ALA A 211 10.94 -3.18 6.35
N THR A 212 11.14 -2.06 5.67
CA THR A 212 12.13 -1.98 4.60
C THR A 212 13.53 -1.73 5.17
N PRO A 213 14.62 -2.07 4.44
CA PRO A 213 15.99 -1.82 4.89
C PRO A 213 16.25 -0.36 5.27
N GLU A 214 15.66 0.60 4.55
CA GLU A 214 15.79 2.03 4.78
C GLU A 214 15.17 2.42 6.12
N SER A 215 13.96 1.92 6.41
CA SER A 215 13.28 2.18 7.69
C SER A 215 14.01 1.57 8.89
N ILE A 216 14.53 0.35 8.75
CA ILE A 216 15.36 -0.30 9.78
C ILE A 216 16.65 0.48 10.01
N THR A 217 17.29 0.95 8.94
CA THR A 217 18.50 1.76 9.03
C THR A 217 18.21 3.05 9.79
N PHE A 218 17.14 3.77 9.44
CA PHE A 218 16.70 4.98 10.12
C PHE A 218 16.50 4.76 11.62
N VAL A 219 15.72 3.74 12.02
CA VAL A 219 15.44 3.43 13.43
C VAL A 219 16.72 3.08 14.21
N LYS A 220 17.69 2.44 13.57
CA LYS A 220 18.98 2.09 14.19
C LYS A 220 19.94 3.27 14.28
N SER A 221 19.97 4.15 13.28
CA SER A 221 20.94 5.24 13.18
C SER A 221 20.55 6.48 13.97
N ILE A 222 19.25 6.69 14.20
CA ILE A 222 18.78 7.90 14.85
C ILE A 222 19.22 7.98 16.32
N GLN A 223 19.76 9.14 16.70
CA GLN A 223 20.24 9.44 18.06
C GLN A 223 19.41 10.59 18.62
N ILE A 224 18.72 10.34 19.75
CA ILE A 224 17.77 11.27 20.41
C ILE A 224 18.01 11.25 21.92
#